data_AF-A0A6M6JSR0-F1
#
_entry.id   AF-A0A6M6JSR0-F1
#
_cell.length_a   1.000
_cell.length_b   1.000
_cell.length_c   1.000
_cell.angle_alpha   90.00
_cell.angle_beta   90.00
_cell.angle_gamma   90.00
#
_symmetry.space_group_name_H-M   'P 1'
#
loop_
_entity.id
_entity.type
_entity.pdbx_description
1 polymer ?
#
loop_
_entity_poly.entity_id
_entity_poly.type
_entity_poly.pdbx_seq_one_letter_code
_entity_poly.pdbx_strand_id
1 'polypeptide(L)'
;MGDDDADEPDPPSAKAVTALLREARSLSRRADKLNGTAAAVGDPTTQQLAAEASTSMEQLVHHLMLLERHAQRGEQSSTRRR
;
A
#
# COMPACT_ATOMS: atom_id res chain seq x y z
N MET A 1 -12.99 36.49 4.80
CA MET A 1 -12.91 35.45 3.74
C MET A 1 -12.07 34.34 4.32
N GLY A 2 -12.57 33.11 4.29
CA GLY A 2 -12.23 32.05 5.22
C GLY A 2 -10.80 31.55 5.15
N ASP A 3 -10.26 31.30 6.34
CA ASP A 3 -9.11 30.44 6.60
C ASP A 3 -9.50 29.02 6.15
N ASP A 4 -9.06 28.63 4.96
CA ASP A 4 -9.22 27.29 4.38
C ASP A 4 -7.85 26.67 4.08
N ASP A 5 -6.82 27.03 4.87
CA ASP A 5 -5.61 26.23 5.02
C ASP A 5 -5.99 25.01 5.87
N ALA A 6 -6.76 24.11 5.26
CA ALA A 6 -7.08 22.81 5.82
C ALA A 6 -5.77 22.13 6.24
N ASP A 7 -5.75 21.59 7.46
CA ASP A 7 -4.72 20.71 8.00
C ASP A 7 -4.43 19.57 7.00
N GLU A 8 -3.57 19.82 6.01
CA GLU A 8 -3.05 18.77 5.16
C GLU A 8 -2.12 17.94 6.06
N PRO A 9 -2.46 16.67 6.34
CA PRO A 9 -1.68 15.87 7.27
C PRO A 9 -0.26 15.77 6.72
N ASP A 10 0.73 16.01 7.61
CA ASP A 10 2.14 15.88 7.25
C ASP A 10 2.36 14.56 6.50
N PRO A 11 3.08 14.58 5.36
CA PRO A 11 3.30 13.37 4.59
C PRO A 11 3.99 12.32 5.46
N PRO A 12 3.58 11.05 5.36
CA PRO A 12 4.11 9.99 6.21
C PRO A 12 5.63 9.87 6.02
N SER A 13 6.37 9.78 7.13
CA SER A 13 7.83 9.61 7.08
C SER A 13 8.23 8.40 6.23
N ALA A 14 9.37 8.46 5.52
CA ALA A 14 9.84 7.35 4.69
C ALA A 14 9.90 6.03 5.47
N LYS A 15 10.32 6.08 6.74
CA LYS A 15 10.35 4.92 7.64
C LYS A 15 8.97 4.30 7.87
N ALA A 16 7.93 5.13 8.03
CA ALA A 16 6.56 4.65 8.17
C ALA A 16 6.07 4.01 6.88
N VAL A 17 6.35 4.61 5.72
CA VAL A 17 5.99 4.05 4.41
C VAL A 17 6.69 2.69 4.17
N THR A 18 7.98 2.57 4.50
CA THR A 18 8.71 1.29 4.38
C THR A 18 8.13 0.21 5.30
N ALA A 19 7.72 0.56 6.54
CA ALA A 19 7.07 -0.38 7.44
C ALA A 19 5.72 -0.86 6.88
N LEU A 20 4.88 0.07 6.42
CA LEU A 20 3.60 -0.24 5.77
C LEU A 20 3.78 -1.11 4.52
N LEU A 21 4.81 -0.82 3.71
CA LEU A 21 5.10 -1.61 2.51
C LEU A 21 5.49 -3.06 2.86
N ARG A 22 6.24 -3.26 3.96
CA ARG A 22 6.57 -4.61 4.44
C ARG A 22 5.31 -5.37 4.87
N GLU A 23 4.42 -4.72 5.59
CA GLU A 23 3.15 -5.31 6.05
C GLU A 23 2.22 -5.62 4.87
N ALA A 24 2.04 -4.68 3.95
CA ALA A 24 1.22 -4.86 2.74
C ALA A 24 1.73 -6.02 1.87
N ARG A 25 3.05 -6.17 1.72
CA ARG A 25 3.65 -7.34 1.03
C ARG A 25 3.36 -8.66 1.77
N SER A 26 3.32 -8.62 3.10
CA SER A 26 2.95 -9.81 3.88
C SER A 26 1.47 -10.16 3.73
N LEU A 27 0.60 -9.16 3.64
CA LEU A 27 -0.83 -9.35 3.41
C LEU A 27 -1.11 -9.83 1.98
N SER A 28 -0.46 -9.27 0.97
CA SER A 28 -0.55 -9.73 -0.42
C SER A 28 -0.22 -11.22 -0.54
N ARG A 29 0.90 -11.70 0.04
CA ARG A 29 1.22 -13.14 0.05
C ARG A 29 0.16 -14.00 0.75
N ARG A 30 -0.51 -13.47 1.78
CA ARG A 30 -1.61 -14.17 2.46
C ARG A 30 -2.88 -14.21 1.61
N ALA A 31 -3.16 -13.14 0.87
CA ALA A 31 -4.26 -13.08 -0.08
C ALA A 31 -4.05 -14.06 -1.24
N ASP A 32 -2.83 -14.15 -1.79
CA ASP A 32 -2.49 -15.13 -2.83
C ASP A 32 -2.71 -16.57 -2.35
N LYS A 33 -2.28 -16.86 -1.11
CA LYS A 33 -2.53 -18.17 -0.49
C LYS A 33 -4.02 -18.43 -0.30
N LEU A 34 -4.77 -17.44 0.16
CA LEU A 34 -6.22 -17.53 0.33
C LEU A 34 -6.91 -17.80 -1.01
N ASN A 35 -6.49 -17.11 -2.08
CA ASN A 35 -7.00 -17.31 -3.42
C ASN A 35 -6.76 -18.74 -3.93
N GLY A 36 -5.56 -19.29 -3.70
CA GLY A 36 -5.26 -20.70 -3.98
C GLY A 36 -6.15 -21.67 -3.21
N THR A 37 -6.43 -21.40 -1.92
CA THR A 37 -7.35 -22.23 -1.13
C THR A 37 -8.81 -22.10 -1.57
N ALA A 38 -9.25 -20.90 -1.96
CA ALA A 38 -10.60 -20.65 -2.47
C ALA A 38 -10.85 -21.38 -3.79
N ALA A 39 -9.84 -21.41 -4.66
CA ALA A 39 -9.87 -22.21 -5.90
C ALA A 39 -10.12 -23.69 -5.61
N ALA A 40 -9.48 -24.25 -4.57
CA ALA A 40 -9.65 -25.65 -4.17
C ALA A 40 -11.03 -25.97 -3.57
N VAL A 41 -11.69 -25.00 -2.95
CA VAL A 41 -13.06 -25.16 -2.40
C VAL A 41 -14.12 -25.22 -3.51
N GLY A 42 -13.84 -24.61 -4.66
CA GLY A 42 -14.73 -24.68 -5.83
C GLY A 42 -15.99 -23.82 -5.73
N ASP A 43 -16.15 -23.03 -4.66
CA ASP A 43 -17.28 -22.11 -4.49
C ASP A 43 -17.03 -20.79 -5.25
N PRO A 44 -17.87 -20.42 -6.24
CA PRO A 44 -17.64 -19.24 -7.08
C PRO A 44 -17.60 -17.92 -6.30
N THR A 45 -18.44 -17.76 -5.27
CA THR A 45 -18.47 -16.54 -4.46
C THR A 45 -17.20 -16.39 -3.64
N THR A 46 -16.73 -17.49 -3.02
CA THR A 46 -15.48 -17.51 -2.25
C THR A 46 -14.28 -17.23 -3.15
N GLN A 47 -14.25 -17.77 -4.37
CA GLN A 47 -13.21 -17.48 -5.36
C GLN A 47 -13.19 -16.01 -5.76
N GLN A 48 -14.36 -15.43 -6.04
CA GLN A 48 -14.48 -14.02 -6.40
C GLN A 48 -13.95 -13.12 -5.26
N LEU A 49 -14.40 -13.34 -4.03
CA LEU A 49 -13.96 -12.54 -2.87
C LEU A 49 -12.45 -12.66 -2.62
N ALA A 50 -11.88 -13.85 -2.80
CA ALA A 50 -10.44 -14.05 -2.64
C ALA A 50 -9.62 -13.38 -3.75
N ALA A 51 -10.13 -13.37 -4.99
CA ALA A 51 -9.53 -12.66 -6.11
C ALA A 51 -9.60 -11.13 -5.92
N GLU A 52 -10.73 -10.61 -5.45
CA GLU A 52 -10.90 -9.19 -5.11
C GLU A 52 -9.92 -8.78 -4.00
N ALA A 53 -9.82 -9.57 -2.92
CA ALA A 53 -8.88 -9.31 -1.85
C ALA A 53 -7.42 -9.29 -2.34
N SER A 54 -7.04 -10.23 -3.22
CA SER A 54 -5.70 -10.28 -3.81
C SER A 54 -5.41 -9.03 -4.64
N THR A 55 -6.36 -8.64 -5.51
CA THR A 55 -6.26 -7.44 -6.34
C THR A 55 -6.13 -6.17 -5.50
N SER A 56 -6.94 -6.02 -4.44
CA SER A 56 -6.85 -4.87 -3.54
C SER A 56 -5.51 -4.79 -2.82
N MET A 57 -4.93 -5.92 -2.42
CA MET A 57 -3.60 -5.94 -1.79
C MET A 57 -2.48 -5.58 -2.77
N GLU A 58 -2.56 -6.02 -4.02
CA GLU A 58 -1.62 -5.62 -5.08
C GLU A 58 -1.64 -4.11 -5.33
N GLN A 59 -2.85 -3.53 -5.43
CA GLN A 59 -3.03 -2.08 -5.59
C GLN A 59 -2.44 -1.30 -4.42
N LEU A 60 -2.66 -1.76 -3.19
CA LEU A 60 -2.09 -1.15 -1.98
C LEU A 60 -0.56 -1.18 -2.01
N VAL A 61 0.04 -2.33 -2.33
CA VAL A 61 1.51 -2.46 -2.46
C VAL A 61 2.03 -1.51 -3.54
N HIS A 62 1.35 -1.41 -4.69
CA HIS A 62 1.73 -0.49 -5.75
C HIS A 62 1.71 0.96 -5.28
N HIS A 63 0.64 1.40 -4.61
CA HIS A 63 0.53 2.75 -4.09
C HIS A 63 1.63 3.07 -3.06
N LEU A 64 1.87 2.15 -2.12
CA LEU A 64 2.92 2.32 -1.11
C LEU A 64 4.33 2.38 -1.73
N MET A 65 4.59 1.62 -2.81
CA MET A 65 5.86 1.73 -3.54
C MET A 65 6.05 3.11 -4.20
N LEU A 66 4.98 3.73 -4.71
CA LEU A 66 5.05 5.08 -5.27
C LEU A 66 5.31 6.12 -4.17
N LEU A 67 4.62 6.00 -3.04
CA LEU A 67 4.85 6.87 -1.88
C LEU A 67 6.29 6.75 -1.36
N GLU A 68 6.83 5.53 -1.26
CA GLU A 68 8.20 5.30 -0.79
C GLU A 68 9.23 5.98 -1.72
N ARG A 69 9.02 5.88 -3.04
CA ARG A 69 9.87 6.55 -4.03
C ARG A 69 9.80 8.07 -3.93
N HIS A 70 8.61 8.64 -3.69
CA HIS A 70 8.46 10.07 -3.50
C HIS A 70 9.14 10.55 -2.23
N ALA A 71 8.97 9.83 -1.12
CA ALA A 71 9.62 10.15 0.15
C ALA A 71 11.15 10.14 0.03
N GLN A 72 11.73 9.11 -0.59
CA GLN A 72 13.17 9.02 -0.82
C GLN A 72 13.72 10.17 -1.69
N ARG A 73 12.97 10.60 -2.72
CA ARG A 73 13.36 11.74 -3.58
C ARG A 73 13.32 13.07 -2.83
N GLY A 74 12.31 13.27 -1.98
CA GLY A 74 12.19 14.47 -1.14
C GLY A 74 13.35 14.60 -0.16
N GLU A 75 13.72 13.50 0.50
CA GLU A 75 14.86 13.43 1.42
C GLU A 75 16.21 13.72 0.73
N GLN A 76 16.42 13.21 -0.49
CA GLN A 76 17.64 13.47 -1.26
C GLN A 76 17.76 14.93 -1.74
N SER A 77 16.63 15.57 -2.07
CA SER A 77 16.62 16.98 -2.48
C SER A 77 16.91 17.93 -1.31
N SER A 78 16.42 17.61 -0.11
CA SER A 78 16.65 18.42 1.09
C SER A 78 18.07 18.25 1.63
N THR A 79 18.67 17.07 1.52
CA THR A 79 20.08 16.85 1.87
C THR A 79 21.05 17.53 0.91
N ARG A 80 20.72 17.66 -0.39
CA ARG A 80 21.58 18.33 -1.38
C ARG A 80 21.58 19.86 -1.28
N ARG A 81 20.61 20.45 -0.57
CA ARG A 81 20.52 21.92 -0.36
C ARG A 81 21.16 22.40 0.96
N ARG A 82 21.69 21.50 1.78
CA ARG A 82 22.39 21.83 3.03
C ARG A 82 23.89 21.89 2.86
#